data_AF-A0A2W7MWX1-F1
#
_entry.id   AF-A0A2W7MWX1-F1
#
_cell.length_a   1.000
_cell.length_b   1.000
_cell.length_c   1.000
_cell.angle_alpha   90.00
_cell.angle_beta   90.00
_cell.angle_gamma   90.00
#
_symmetry.space_group_name_H-M   'P 1'
#
loop_
_entity.id
_entity.type
_entity.pdbx_description
1 polymer ?
#
loop_
_entity_poly.entity_id
_entity_poly.type
_entity_poly.pdbx_seq_one_letter_code
_entity_poly.pdbx_strand_id
1 'polypeptide(L)' 'MMMDGGMMGGGMMIAMGLVWLLIVGVLVLAAIALVKYIRSGRER' A
#
# COMPACT_ATOMS: atom_id res chain seq x y z
N MET A 1 -32.04 -5.24 20.68
CA MET A 1 -31.09 -4.70 19.68
C MET A 1 -29.71 -5.13 20.12
N MET A 2 -29.13 -6.12 19.45
CA MET A 2 -27.77 -6.61 19.75
C MET A 2 -26.77 -5.51 19.39
N MET A 3 -25.90 -5.18 20.34
CA MET A 3 -24.85 -4.18 20.18
C MET A 3 -23.67 -4.80 19.42
N ASP A 4 -23.64 -4.60 18.09
CA ASP A 4 -22.47 -4.82 17.22
C ASP A 4 -21.35 -3.78 17.47
N GLY A 5 -21.10 -3.43 18.73
CA GLY A 5 -20.14 -2.39 19.12
C GLY A 5 -18.72 -2.89 19.34
N GLY A 6 -18.51 -4.21 19.39
CA GLY A 6 -17.21 -4.81 19.74
C GLY A 6 -16.23 -4.98 18.57
N MET A 7 -16.72 -4.99 17.32
CA MET A 7 -15.92 -5.29 16.13
C MET A 7 -15.43 -4.04 15.35
N MET A 8 -15.98 -2.85 15.63
CA MET A 8 -15.71 -1.65 14.82
C MET A 8 -14.37 -0.96 15.12
N GLY A 9 -13.69 -1.26 16.23
CA GLY A 9 -12.47 -0.53 16.64
C GLY A 9 -11.14 -1.18 16.24
N GLY A 10 -10.99 -2.50 16.46
CA GLY A 10 -9.69 -3.16 16.36
C GLY A 10 -9.30 -3.58 14.94
N GLY A 11 -10.23 -4.19 14.20
CA GLY A 11 -9.96 -4.67 12.84
C GLY A 11 -9.71 -3.53 11.84
N MET A 12 -10.38 -2.40 12.04
CA MET A 12 -10.27 -1.23 11.18
C MET A 12 -8.90 -0.52 11.30
N MET A 13 -8.31 -0.48 12.50
CA MET A 13 -6.97 0.11 12.69
C MET A 13 -5.86 -0.71 12.01
N ILE A 14 -5.94 -2.05 12.09
CA ILE A 14 -4.97 -2.93 11.44
C ILE A 14 -5.13 -2.88 9.92
N ALA A 15 -6.37 -2.93 9.42
CA ALA A 15 -6.65 -2.84 7.99
C ALA A 15 -6.10 -1.52 7.39
N MET A 16 -6.30 -0.40 8.08
CA MET A 16 -5.78 0.90 7.63
C MET A 16 -4.26 0.95 7.57
N GLY A 17 -3.57 0.41 8.59
CA GLY A 17 -2.11 0.31 8.61
C GLY A 17 -1.57 -0.58 7.49
N LEU A 18 -2.21 -1.72 7.23
CA LEU A 18 -1.84 -2.62 6.12
C LEU A 18 -2.05 -1.96 4.75
N VAL A 19 -3.18 -1.28 4.54
CA VAL A 19 -3.45 -0.54 3.30
C VAL A 19 -2.40 0.54 3.06
N TRP A 20 -2.02 1.28 4.11
CA TRP A 20 -0.97 2.28 4.00
C TRP A 20 0.39 1.66 3.62
N LEU A 21 0.77 0.55 4.24
CA LEU A 21 2.00 -0.18 3.89
C LEU A 21 1.98 -0.68 2.44
N LEU A 22 0.84 -1.19 1.95
CA LEU A 22 0.69 -1.61 0.56
C LEU A 22 0.85 -0.44 -0.40
N ILE A 23 0.24 0.71 -0.11
CA ILE A 23 0.38 1.93 -0.93
C ILE A 23 1.85 2.35 -1.00
N VAL A 24 2.54 2.42 0.14
CA VAL A 24 3.97 2.77 0.18
C VAL A 24 4.81 1.76 -0.61
N GLY A 25 4.54 0.46 -0.44
CA GLY A 25 5.21 -0.60 -1.18
C GLY A 25 5.04 -0.46 -2.71
N VAL A 26 3.81 -0.17 -3.16
CA VAL A 26 3.51 0.07 -4.57
C VAL A 26 4.22 1.32 -5.09
N LEU A 27 4.26 2.42 -4.31
CA LEU A 27 4.98 3.64 -4.68
C LEU A 27 6.49 3.36 -4.86
N VAL A 28 7.10 2.64 -3.92
CA VAL A 28 8.52 2.27 -3.99
C VAL A 28 8.78 1.40 -5.22
N LEU A 29 7.94 0.38 -5.44
CA LEU A 29 8.09 -0.51 -6.59
C LEU A 29 7.92 0.23 -7.91
N ALA A 30 6.95 1.16 -7.99
CA ALA A 30 6.74 2.03 -9.14
C ALA A 30 7.95 2.94 -9.39
N ALA A 31 8.54 3.53 -8.35
CA ALA A 31 9.75 4.34 -8.47
C ALA A 31 10.94 3.51 -9.00
N ILE A 32 11.15 2.30 -8.47
CA ILE A 32 12.20 1.39 -8.96
C ILE A 32 11.94 1.01 -10.42
N ALA A 33 10.70 0.66 -10.77
CA ALA A 33 10.32 0.32 -12.13
C ALA A 33 10.52 1.50 -13.08
N LEU A 34 10.18 2.71 -12.65
CA LEU A 34 10.38 3.94 -13.42
C LEU A 34 11.87 4.23 -13.64
N VAL A 35 12.70 4.13 -12.59
CA VAL A 35 14.16 4.28 -12.71
C VAL A 35 14.72 3.23 -13.67
N LYS A 36 14.30 1.97 -13.55
CA LYS A 36 14.71 0.88 -14.44
C LYS A 36 14.26 1.13 -15.88
N TYR A 37 13.04 1.62 -16.08
CA TYR A 37 12.50 1.95 -17.39
C TYR A 37 13.28 3.07 -18.06
N ILE A 38 13.53 4.18 -17.35
CA ILE A 38 14.34 5.30 -17.85
C ILE A 38 15.77 4.83 -18.14
N ARG A 39 16.37 4.02 -17.25
CA ARG A 39 17.72 3.50 -17.45
C ARG A 39 17.80 2.55 -18.64
N SER A 40 16.80 1.69 -18.83
CA SER A 40 16.72 0.77 -19.97
C SER A 40 16.39 1.47 -21.28
N GLY A 41 15.73 2.63 -21.23
CA GLY A 41 15.45 3.47 -22.40
C GLY A 41 16.67 4.27 -22.89
N ARG A 42 17.71 4.44 -22.05
CA ARG A 42 18.96 5.13 -22.41
C ARG A 42 19.93 4.26 -23.23
N GLU A 43 19.69 2.95 -23.30
CA GLU A 43 20.50 1.98 -24.05
C GLU A 43 19.95 1.66 -25.46
N ARG A 44 18.95 2.42 -25.94
CA ARG A 44 18.49 2.33 -27.33
C ARG A 44 18.88 3.57 -28.12
#